data_AF-A0A9D8PWE6-F1
#
_entry.id   AF-A0A9D8PWE6-F1
#
_cell.length_a   1.000
_cell.length_b   1.000
_cell.length_c   1.000
_cell.angle_alpha   90.00
_cell.angle_beta   90.00
_cell.angle_gamma   90.00
#
_symmetry.space_group_name_H-M   'P 1'
#
loop_
_entity.id
_entity.type
_entity.pdbx_description
1 polymer ?
#
loop_
_entity_poly.entity_id
_entity_poly.type
_entity_poly.pdbx_seq_one_letter_code
_entity_poly.pdbx_strand_id
1 'polypeptide(L)'
;MIIYALDRGAPAKRARAIEWLTALAGRSAIVISPQVLNEAASVLVHKLKADLTAVREAVAGMASWCTAPLGPATADHALQLYERYGFNWWDCLVIASALDAPCDCLLTEDLQDGQNLGHLRIVNPFLHPVESLLGPS
;
A
#
# COMPACT_ATOMS: atom_id res chain seq x y z
N MET A 1 -4.60 -0.50 2.94
CA MET A 1 -4.83 0.97 2.90
C MET A 1 -5.72 1.40 1.72
N ILE A 2 -5.25 1.31 0.48
CA ILE A 2 -5.96 1.80 -0.73
C ILE A 2 -7.36 1.19 -0.86
N ILE A 3 -7.48 -0.11 -0.60
CA ILE A 3 -8.76 -0.85 -0.64
C ILE A 3 -9.82 -0.19 0.26
N TYR A 4 -9.44 0.26 1.46
CA TYR A 4 -10.38 0.93 2.37
C TYR A 4 -10.82 2.31 1.92
N ALA A 5 -9.99 3.02 1.14
CA ALA A 5 -10.41 4.29 0.55
C ALA A 5 -11.49 4.08 -0.54
N LEU A 6 -11.39 2.97 -1.27
CA LEU A 6 -12.32 2.58 -2.34
C LEU A 6 -13.62 1.95 -1.81
N ASP A 7 -13.52 1.11 -0.77
CA ASP A 7 -14.65 0.35 -0.22
C ASP A 7 -15.41 1.15 0.86
N ARG A 8 -16.74 1.28 0.69
CA ARG A 8 -17.62 1.96 1.65
C ARG A 8 -18.06 1.08 2.82
N GLY A 9 -17.69 -0.20 2.83
CA GLY A 9 -18.10 -1.17 3.85
C GLY A 9 -17.53 -0.95 5.25
N ALA A 10 -16.52 -0.09 5.42
CA ALA A 10 -15.90 0.22 6.72
C ALA A 10 -15.69 1.74 6.87
N PRO A 11 -16.72 2.52 7.26
CA PRO A 11 -16.67 3.99 7.21
C PRO A 11 -15.55 4.60 8.08
N ALA A 12 -15.29 4.05 9.27
CA ALA A 12 -14.22 4.52 10.14
C ALA A 12 -12.83 4.30 9.52
N LYS A 13 -12.55 3.07 9.02
CA LYS A 13 -11.28 2.77 8.33
C LYS A 13 -11.14 3.56 7.04
N ARG A 14 -12.24 3.78 6.30
CA ARG A 14 -12.25 4.62 5.10
C ARG A 14 -11.86 6.06 5.40
N ALA A 15 -12.43 6.66 6.45
CA ALA A 15 -12.08 8.02 6.87
C ALA A 15 -10.58 8.13 7.18
N ARG A 16 -10.04 7.19 7.97
CA ARG A 16 -8.60 7.14 8.28
C ARG A 16 -7.73 6.90 7.04
N ALA A 17 -8.17 6.04 6.12
CA ALA A 17 -7.44 5.80 4.87
C ALA A 17 -7.37 7.06 3.99
N ILE A 18 -8.47 7.80 3.87
CA ILE A 18 -8.52 9.07 3.15
C ILE A 18 -7.60 10.10 3.80
N GLU A 19 -7.64 10.21 5.14
CA GLU A 19 -6.78 11.11 5.91
C GLU A 19 -5.28 10.89 5.61
N TRP A 20 -4.82 9.64 5.68
CA TRP A 20 -3.46 9.26 5.32
C TRP A 20 -3.12 9.60 3.87
N LEU A 21 -3.99 9.23 2.92
CA LEU A 21 -3.75 9.48 1.50
C LEU A 21 -3.70 10.98 1.19
N THR A 22 -4.58 11.79 1.77
CA THR A 22 -4.55 13.25 1.61
C THR A 22 -3.26 13.84 2.14
N ALA A 23 -2.82 13.43 3.34
CA ALA A 23 -1.61 13.95 3.95
C ALA A 23 -0.33 13.55 3.20
N LEU A 24 -0.26 12.33 2.69
CA LEU A 24 0.86 11.86 1.88
C LEU A 24 0.87 12.50 0.49
N ALA A 25 -0.30 12.68 -0.13
CA ALA A 25 -0.44 13.35 -1.42
C ALA A 25 0.04 14.81 -1.34
N GLY A 26 -0.33 15.54 -0.27
CA GLY A 26 0.15 16.90 -0.02
C GLY A 26 1.66 17.03 0.12
N ARG A 27 2.35 15.91 0.43
CA ARG A 27 3.81 15.83 0.56
C ARG A 27 4.49 15.14 -0.63
N SER A 28 3.73 14.72 -1.65
CA SER A 28 4.23 13.90 -2.76
C SER A 28 4.98 12.64 -2.31
N ALA A 29 4.51 12.03 -1.22
CA ALA A 29 5.15 10.90 -0.53
C ALA A 29 4.41 9.56 -0.74
N ILE A 30 3.46 9.49 -1.67
CA ILE A 30 2.76 8.24 -1.97
C ILE A 30 3.59 7.45 -2.99
N VAL A 31 3.95 6.23 -2.59
CA VAL A 31 4.51 5.21 -3.46
C VAL A 31 3.63 3.97 -3.34
N ILE A 32 3.18 3.43 -4.47
CA ILE A 32 2.52 2.13 -4.54
C ILE A 32 3.27 1.23 -5.52
N SER A 33 3.18 -0.08 -5.32
CA SER A 33 3.70 -1.06 -6.28
C SER A 33 2.62 -1.45 -7.29
N PRO A 34 3.02 -2.00 -8.46
CA PRO A 34 2.09 -2.59 -9.41
C PRO A 34 1.20 -3.67 -8.78
N GLN A 35 1.68 -4.38 -7.77
CA GLN A 35 0.89 -5.37 -7.03
C GLN A 35 -0.29 -4.73 -6.30
N VAL A 36 -0.07 -3.62 -5.60
CA VAL A 36 -1.14 -2.87 -4.91
C VAL A 36 -2.15 -2.31 -5.91
N LEU A 37 -1.68 -1.87 -7.09
CA LEU A 37 -2.57 -1.40 -8.17
C LEU A 37 -3.46 -2.54 -8.69
N ASN A 38 -2.90 -3.73 -8.89
CA ASN A 38 -3.63 -4.93 -9.32
C ASN A 38 -4.68 -5.36 -8.28
N GLU A 39 -4.33 -5.32 -6.99
CA GLU A 39 -5.26 -5.62 -5.90
C GLU A 39 -6.42 -4.61 -5.86
N ALA A 40 -6.13 -3.32 -6.00
CA ALA A 40 -7.16 -2.29 -6.07
C ALA A 40 -8.10 -2.49 -7.27
N ALA A 41 -7.56 -2.79 -8.45
CA ALA A 41 -8.35 -3.10 -9.64
C ALA A 41 -9.23 -4.35 -9.43
N SER A 42 -8.66 -5.42 -8.86
CA SER A 42 -9.38 -6.66 -8.54
C SER A 42 -10.55 -6.41 -7.57
N VAL A 43 -10.34 -5.60 -6.54
CA VAL A 43 -11.40 -5.19 -5.61
C VAL A 43 -12.51 -4.43 -6.35
N LEU A 44 -12.16 -3.46 -7.19
CA LEU A 44 -13.16 -2.68 -7.94
C LEU A 44 -13.99 -3.58 -8.86
N VAL A 45 -13.35 -4.48 -9.59
CA VAL A 45 -14.00 -5.38 -10.55
C VAL A 45 -14.84 -6.45 -9.86
N HIS A 46 -14.29 -7.16 -8.88
CA HIS A 46 -14.91 -8.37 -8.35
C HIS A 46 -15.73 -8.12 -7.09
N LYS A 47 -15.22 -7.30 -6.16
CA LYS A 47 -15.88 -7.04 -4.88
C LYS A 47 -16.92 -5.94 -4.99
N LEU A 48 -16.52 -4.80 -5.56
CA LEU A 48 -17.38 -3.62 -5.68
C LEU A 48 -18.24 -3.65 -6.94
N LYS A 49 -17.94 -4.56 -7.88
CA LYS A 49 -18.67 -4.73 -9.15
C LYS A 49 -18.85 -3.41 -9.90
N ALA A 50 -17.81 -2.57 -9.85
CA ALA A 50 -17.80 -1.29 -10.55
C ALA A 50 -17.80 -1.51 -12.07
N ASP A 51 -18.34 -0.56 -12.82
CA ASP A 51 -18.22 -0.57 -14.27
C ASP A 51 -16.76 -0.32 -14.70
N LEU A 52 -16.42 -0.78 -15.90
CA LEU A 52 -15.04 -0.70 -16.40
C LEU A 52 -14.55 0.74 -16.58
N THR A 53 -15.44 1.72 -16.77
CA THR A 53 -15.06 3.13 -16.87
C THR A 53 -14.56 3.62 -15.52
N ALA A 54 -15.32 3.37 -14.45
CA ALA A 54 -14.92 3.69 -13.08
C ALA A 54 -13.63 2.96 -12.65
N VAL A 55 -13.46 1.70 -13.05
CA VAL A 55 -12.21 0.94 -12.79
C VAL A 55 -11.03 1.62 -13.48
N ARG A 56 -11.16 1.98 -14.76
CA ARG A 56 -10.09 2.64 -15.53
C ARG A 56 -9.73 3.99 -14.94
N GLU A 57 -10.71 4.80 -14.56
CA GLU A 57 -10.48 6.10 -13.93
C GLU A 57 -9.74 5.97 -12.60
N ALA A 58 -10.14 5.02 -11.75
CA ALA A 58 -9.46 4.78 -10.48
C ALA A 58 -8.01 4.31 -10.67
N VAL A 59 -7.78 3.35 -11.58
CA VAL A 59 -6.43 2.86 -11.90
C VAL A 59 -5.57 3.97 -12.48
N ALA A 60 -6.11 4.78 -13.41
CA ALA A 60 -5.39 5.91 -13.97
C ALA A 60 -5.05 6.98 -12.92
N GLY A 61 -5.97 7.24 -11.98
CA GLY A 61 -5.74 8.17 -10.87
C GLY A 61 -4.64 7.73 -9.92
N MET A 62 -4.42 6.41 -9.76
CA MET A 62 -3.35 5.84 -8.94
C MET A 62 -2.03 5.64 -9.70
N ALA A 63 -2.05 5.69 -11.04
CA ALA A 63 -0.89 5.39 -11.86
C ALA A 63 0.30 6.34 -11.58
N SER A 64 0.04 7.60 -11.23
CA SER A 64 1.07 8.57 -10.85
C SER A 64 1.80 8.22 -9.55
N TRP A 65 1.20 7.42 -8.67
CA TRP A 65 1.82 6.92 -7.44
C TRP A 65 2.52 5.58 -7.63
N CYS A 66 2.28 4.89 -8.76
CA CYS A 66 2.77 3.54 -9.03
C CYS A 66 4.24 3.57 -9.50
N THR A 67 5.14 3.93 -8.59
CA THR A 67 6.57 4.15 -8.86
C THR A 67 7.48 3.07 -8.27
N ALA A 68 6.99 2.21 -7.37
CA ALA A 68 7.80 1.11 -6.87
C ALA A 68 8.02 0.02 -7.94
N PRO A 69 9.20 -0.62 -7.99
CA PRO A 69 9.48 -1.66 -8.97
C PRO A 69 8.69 -2.93 -8.67
N LEU A 70 8.41 -3.71 -9.71
CA LEU A 70 7.97 -5.10 -9.60
C LEU A 70 8.50 -5.87 -10.81
N GLY A 71 9.77 -6.26 -10.73
CA GLY A 71 10.46 -7.01 -11.77
C GLY A 71 11.15 -8.27 -11.23
N PRO A 72 11.94 -8.98 -12.06
CA PRO A 72 12.62 -10.21 -11.64
C PRO A 72 13.51 -10.05 -10.40
N ALA A 73 14.22 -8.93 -10.26
CA ALA A 73 15.03 -8.63 -9.08
C ALA A 73 14.18 -8.50 -7.80
N THR A 74 13.06 -7.78 -7.88
CA THR A 74 12.11 -7.65 -6.77
C THR A 74 11.47 -8.99 -6.41
N ALA A 75 11.19 -9.85 -7.39
CA ALA A 75 10.69 -11.20 -7.15
C ALA A 75 11.72 -12.10 -6.43
N ASP A 76 13.00 -11.99 -6.79
CA ASP A 76 14.08 -12.69 -6.07
C ASP A 76 14.21 -12.18 -4.63
N HIS A 77 14.17 -10.87 -4.41
CA HIS A 77 14.14 -10.29 -3.08
C HIS A 77 12.92 -10.78 -2.27
N ALA A 78 11.75 -10.88 -2.90
CA ALA A 78 10.56 -11.44 -2.26
C ALA A 78 10.72 -12.91 -1.85
N LEU A 79 11.44 -13.73 -2.64
CA LEU A 79 11.78 -15.12 -2.25
C LEU A 79 12.68 -15.14 -1.02
N GLN A 80 13.67 -14.26 -0.93
CA GLN A 80 14.54 -14.15 0.25
C GLN A 80 13.74 -13.75 1.51
N LEU A 81 12.78 -12.82 1.37
CA LEU A 81 11.86 -12.45 2.46
C LEU A 81 10.95 -13.62 2.86
N TYR A 82 10.44 -14.37 1.87
CA TYR A 82 9.60 -15.53 2.10
C TYR A 82 10.35 -16.62 2.88
N GLU A 83 11.56 -16.96 2.46
CA GLU A 83 12.42 -17.92 3.15
C GLU A 83 12.75 -17.48 4.58
N ARG A 84 13.06 -16.19 4.77
CA ARG A 84 13.49 -15.66 6.06
C ARG A 84 12.37 -15.48 7.08
N TYR A 85 11.21 -14.99 6.65
CA TYR A 85 10.13 -14.56 7.56
C TYR A 85 8.87 -15.42 7.47
N GLY A 86 8.69 -16.20 6.40
CA GLY A 86 7.50 -17.02 6.21
C GLY A 86 6.21 -16.23 5.99
N PHE A 87 6.30 -14.97 5.57
CA PHE A 87 5.12 -14.18 5.19
C PHE A 87 4.41 -14.79 3.98
N ASN A 88 3.17 -14.37 3.72
CA ASN A 88 2.50 -14.79 2.51
C ASN A 88 3.23 -14.22 1.26
N TRP A 89 3.17 -14.94 0.15
CA TRP A 89 3.92 -14.57 -1.06
C TRP A 89 3.60 -13.16 -1.59
N TRP A 90 2.33 -12.76 -1.55
CA TRP A 90 1.90 -11.45 -2.03
C TRP A 90 2.40 -10.32 -1.11
N ASP A 91 2.39 -10.54 0.20
CA ASP A 91 3.02 -9.61 1.16
C ASP A 91 4.51 -9.49 0.89
N CYS A 92 5.22 -10.59 0.62
CA CYS A 92 6.64 -10.55 0.27
C CYS A 92 6.91 -9.68 -0.97
N LEU A 93 6.06 -9.75 -2.00
CA LEU A 93 6.19 -8.90 -3.18
C LEU A 93 5.98 -7.42 -2.85
N VAL A 94 4.99 -7.09 -2.00
CA VAL A 94 4.75 -5.71 -1.56
C VAL A 94 5.91 -5.19 -0.72
N ILE A 95 6.40 -5.98 0.23
CA ILE A 95 7.53 -5.63 1.10
C ILE A 95 8.80 -5.44 0.26
N ALA A 96 9.12 -6.36 -0.64
CA ALA A 96 10.28 -6.25 -1.53
C ALA A 96 10.19 -4.99 -2.40
N SER A 97 9.02 -4.74 -3.01
CA SER A 97 8.80 -3.53 -3.80
C SER A 97 9.03 -2.25 -2.99
N ALA A 98 8.60 -2.24 -1.72
CA ALA A 98 8.80 -1.10 -0.83
C ALA A 98 10.27 -0.94 -0.42
N LEU A 99 10.98 -2.03 -0.15
CA LEU A 99 12.43 -2.01 0.15
C LEU A 99 13.29 -1.59 -1.04
N ASP A 100 12.83 -1.89 -2.26
CA ASP A 100 13.52 -1.53 -3.50
C ASP A 100 13.16 -0.10 -3.98
N ALA A 101 12.27 0.59 -3.26
CA ALA A 101 11.82 1.96 -3.52
C ALA A 101 12.35 2.93 -2.44
N PRO A 102 12.28 4.26 -2.65
CA PRO A 102 12.66 5.25 -1.64
C PRO A 102 11.59 5.36 -0.53
N CYS A 103 11.28 4.25 0.14
CA CYS A 103 10.27 4.16 1.17
C CYS A 103 10.90 3.82 2.52
N ASP A 104 10.70 4.68 3.51
CA ASP A 104 11.10 4.38 4.90
C ASP A 104 10.00 3.65 5.68
N CYS A 105 8.77 3.66 5.17
CA CYS A 105 7.61 3.08 5.83
C CYS A 105 6.69 2.33 4.84
N LEU A 106 6.09 1.24 5.31
CA LEU A 106 5.01 0.53 4.62
C LEU A 106 3.73 0.60 5.45
N LEU A 107 2.69 1.21 4.87
CA LEU A 107 1.38 1.32 5.51
C LEU A 107 0.53 0.08 5.23
N THR A 108 0.44 -0.82 6.21
CA THR A 108 -0.37 -2.04 6.12
C THR A 108 -0.93 -2.46 7.48
N GLU A 109 -2.10 -3.10 7.49
CA GLU A 109 -2.70 -3.63 8.72
C GLU A 109 -2.43 -5.13 8.92
N ASP A 110 -1.95 -5.82 7.88
CA ASP A 110 -1.81 -7.28 7.86
C ASP A 110 -0.47 -7.75 8.48
N LEU A 111 0.47 -6.81 8.69
CA LEU A 111 1.77 -7.08 9.29
C LEU A 111 1.88 -6.48 10.70
N GLN A 112 2.88 -6.92 11.45
CA GLN A 112 3.13 -6.48 12.82
C GLN A 112 3.51 -4.99 12.85
N ASP A 113 2.67 -4.18 13.48
CA ASP A 113 2.93 -2.75 13.68
C ASP A 113 4.25 -2.51 14.43
N GLY A 114 5.03 -1.55 13.94
CA GLY A 114 6.33 -1.18 14.51
C GLY A 114 7.49 -2.14 14.16
N GLN A 115 7.24 -3.22 13.41
CA GLN A 115 8.30 -4.10 12.93
C GLN A 115 9.20 -3.38 11.92
N ASN A 116 10.51 -3.60 12.01
CA ASN A 116 11.46 -3.17 10.97
C ASN A 116 11.85 -4.38 10.12
N LEU A 117 11.75 -4.23 8.80
CA LEU A 117 12.24 -5.16 7.80
C LEU A 117 13.38 -4.44 7.07
N GLY A 118 14.64 -4.71 7.43
CA GLY A 118 15.75 -3.88 6.93
C GLY A 118 15.60 -2.42 7.37
N HIS A 119 15.52 -1.50 6.40
CA HIS A 119 15.30 -0.07 6.65
C HIS A 119 13.81 0.31 6.67
N LEU A 120 12.92 -0.58 6.23
CA LEU A 120 11.50 -0.31 6.09
C LEU A 120 10.76 -0.58 7.40
N ARG A 121 10.08 0.45 7.93
CA ARG A 121 9.22 0.33 9.10
C ARG A 121 7.79 -0.02 8.71
N ILE A 122 7.22 -1.05 9.31
CA ILE A 122 5.80 -1.37 9.21
C ILE A 122 5.00 -0.44 10.10
N VAL A 123 3.99 0.20 9.54
CA VAL A 123 3.07 1.08 10.26
C VAL A 123 1.64 0.70 9.96
N ASN A 124 0.88 0.36 10.99
CA ASN A 124 -0.55 0.15 10.86
C ASN A 124 -1.27 1.50 10.85
N PRO A 125 -1.86 1.90 9.71
CA PRO A 125 -2.48 3.23 9.59
C PRO A 125 -3.73 3.41 10.44
N PHE A 126 -4.30 2.33 10.99
CA PHE A 126 -5.49 2.37 11.82
C PHE A 126 -5.19 2.40 13.32
N LEU A 127 -3.92 2.20 13.71
CA LEU A 127 -3.46 2.34 15.09
C LEU A 127 -2.84 3.72 15.36
N HIS A 128 -2.35 4.38 14.31
CA HIS A 128 -1.62 5.65 14.41
C HIS A 128 -2.33 6.78 13.65
N PRO A 129 -2.40 7.99 14.22
CA PRO A 129 -2.80 9.18 13.47
C PRO A 129 -1.67 9.62 12.53
N VAL A 130 -2.00 10.36 11.47
CA VAL A 130 -1.04 10.80 10.45
C VAL A 130 0.14 11.58 11.07
N GLU A 131 -0.18 12.45 12.02
CA GLU A 131 0.77 13.39 12.63
C GLU A 131 1.86 12.66 13.44
N SER A 132 1.58 11.45 13.90
CA SER A 132 2.55 10.64 14.64
C SER A 132 3.75 10.21 13.78
N LEU A 133 3.56 10.15 12.46
CA LEU A 133 4.60 9.75 11.51
C LEU A 133 5.12 10.92 10.68
N LEU A 134 4.22 11.78 10.20
CA LEU A 134 4.56 12.86 9.26
C LEU A 134 4.75 14.22 9.94
N GLY A 135 4.55 14.31 11.25
CA GLY A 135 4.49 15.57 11.98
C GLY A 135 3.22 16.38 11.65
N PRO A 136 3.08 17.59 12.24
CA PRO A 136 1.98 18.48 11.90
C PRO A 136 2.03 18.86 10.41
N SER A 137 0.85 19.05 9.81
CA SER A 137 0.70 19.48 8.41
C SER A 137 0.73 20.99 8.26
#